data_AF-A0A5Z6V2M2-F1
#
_entry.id   AF-A0A5Z6V2M2-F1
#
_cell.length_a   1.000
_cell.length_b   1.000
_cell.length_c   1.000
_cell.angle_alpha   90.00
_cell.angle_beta   90.00
_cell.angle_gamma   90.00
#
_symmetry.space_group_name_H-M   'P 1'
#
loop_
_entity.id
_entity.type
_entity.pdbx_description
1 polymer ?
#
loop_
_entity_poly.entity_id
_entity_poly.type
_entity_poly.pdbx_seq_one_letter_code
_entity_poly.pdbx_strand_id
1 'polypeptide(L)'
;MKREGFWRYATPPVNIQGVPLPFTMIYLFICPFPSKTTFWICTGIILFFVILDRSGWTVRTICTRIFSILRGAIASGRPWWYRHHTESPRDWTGLD
;
A
#
# COMPACT_ATOMS: atom_id res chain seq x y z
N MET A 1 -0.35 -12.49 -23.78
CA MET A 1 -0.36 -12.35 -22.31
C MET A 1 -1.33 -11.23 -21.94
N LYS A 2 -2.44 -11.54 -21.25
CA LYS A 2 -3.41 -10.54 -20.79
C LYS A 2 -2.71 -9.72 -19.69
N ARG A 3 -2.41 -8.43 -19.93
CA ARG A 3 -1.87 -7.53 -18.88
C ARG A 3 -2.96 -7.29 -17.86
N GLU A 4 -2.94 -8.01 -16.75
CA GLU A 4 -3.84 -7.74 -15.64
C GLU A 4 -3.58 -6.33 -15.10
N GLY A 5 -4.61 -5.49 -15.08
CA GLY A 5 -4.58 -4.22 -14.33
C GLY A 5 -3.78 -3.07 -14.95
N PHE A 6 -3.60 -3.00 -16.28
CA PHE A 6 -2.97 -1.82 -16.94
C PHE A 6 -3.57 -0.48 -16.45
N TRP A 7 -4.90 -0.40 -16.38
CA TRP A 7 -5.62 0.77 -15.87
C TRP A 7 -5.55 0.95 -14.35
N ARG A 8 -5.19 -0.11 -13.61
CA ARG A 8 -5.10 -0.10 -12.15
C ARG A 8 -3.76 0.46 -11.64
N TYR A 9 -2.76 0.52 -12.51
CA TYR A 9 -1.40 1.00 -12.23
C TYR A 9 -0.95 2.10 -13.21
N ALA A 10 -1.89 2.88 -13.76
CA ALA A 10 -1.61 3.90 -14.78
C ALA A 10 -0.67 5.02 -14.28
N THR A 11 -0.53 5.19 -12.97
CA THR A 11 0.37 6.15 -12.34
C THR A 11 1.11 5.51 -11.17
N PRO A 12 2.25 4.84 -11.42
CA PRO A 12 3.12 4.43 -10.31
C PRO A 12 3.59 5.69 -9.57
N PRO A 13 3.53 5.71 -8.23
CA PRO A 13 4.00 6.85 -7.46
C PRO A 13 5.49 7.06 -7.74
N VAL A 14 5.88 8.33 -7.91
CA VAL A 14 7.29 8.69 -8.09
C VAL A 14 8.02 8.36 -6.80
N ASN A 15 8.91 7.37 -6.85
CA ASN A 15 9.68 6.89 -5.72
C ASN A 15 11.17 7.08 -6.01
N ILE A 16 11.91 7.55 -5.01
CA ILE A 16 13.37 7.61 -5.02
C ILE A 16 13.85 6.49 -4.09
N GLN A 17 14.48 5.46 -4.66
CA GLN A 17 15.01 4.30 -3.92
C GLN A 17 13.99 3.61 -2.98
N GLY A 18 12.72 3.52 -3.39
CA GLY A 18 11.65 2.92 -2.59
C GLY A 18 10.89 3.90 -1.69
N VAL A 19 11.40 5.12 -1.51
CA VAL A 19 10.73 6.17 -0.72
C VAL A 19 9.91 7.08 -1.65
N PRO A 20 8.60 7.29 -1.37
CA PRO A 20 7.79 8.21 -2.15
C PRO A 20 8.33 9.64 -2.09
N LEU A 21 8.32 10.31 -3.24
CA LEU A 21 8.89 11.65 -3.41
C LEU A 21 8.45 12.66 -2.33
N PRO A 22 7.18 12.70 -1.88
CA PRO A 22 6.75 13.60 -0.80
C PRO A 22 7.53 13.43 0.52
N PHE A 23 7.98 12.23 0.86
CA PHE A 23 8.75 12.01 2.09
C PHE A 23 10.18 12.52 1.97
N THR A 24 10.76 12.49 0.78
CA THR A 24 12.09 13.08 0.52
C THR A 24 12.09 14.60 0.59
N MET A 25 10.91 15.24 0.48
CA MET A 25 10.76 16.69 0.63
C MET A 25 11.01 17.18 2.07
N ILE A 26 11.15 16.29 3.07
CA ILE A 26 11.57 16.68 4.43
C ILE A 26 12.93 17.39 4.41
N TYR A 27 13.79 17.14 3.42
CA TYR A 27 15.04 17.87 3.24
C TYR A 27 14.85 19.36 2.92
N LEU A 28 13.67 19.80 2.45
CA LEU A 28 13.36 21.22 2.26
C LEU A 28 13.33 22.00 3.59
N PHE A 29 13.12 21.32 4.73
CA PHE A 29 13.24 21.94 6.06
C PHE A 29 14.67 22.37 6.41
N ILE A 30 15.69 21.93 5.66
CA ILE A 30 17.06 22.39 5.83
C ILE A 30 17.25 23.81 5.29
N CYS A 31 16.45 24.25 4.31
CA CYS A 31 16.55 25.59 3.73
C CYS A 31 16.35 26.74 4.76
N PRO A 32 15.33 26.72 5.64
CA PRO A 32 15.15 27.75 6.67
C PRO A 32 16.08 27.60 7.88
N PHE A 33 16.49 26.37 8.23
CA PHE A 33 17.32 26.11 9.41
C PHE A 33 18.52 25.22 9.07
N PRO A 34 19.59 25.79 8.50
CA PRO A 34 20.78 25.04 8.11
C PRO A 34 21.60 24.68 9.35
N SER A 35 21.17 23.65 10.06
CA SER A 35 21.89 23.08 11.20
C SER A 35 22.36 21.65 10.87
N LYS A 36 23.56 21.30 11.33
CA LYS A 36 24.10 19.94 11.17
C LYS A 36 23.18 18.90 11.84
N THR A 37 22.54 19.27 12.94
CA THR A 37 21.59 18.42 13.67
C THR A 37 20.33 18.15 12.85
N THR A 38 19.73 19.17 12.22
CA THR A 38 18.57 19.02 11.31
C THR A 38 18.91 18.07 10.16
N PHE A 39 20.10 18.21 9.55
CA PHE A 39 20.55 17.32 8.47
C PHE A 39 20.58 15.84 8.90
N TRP A 40 21.18 15.54 10.06
CA TRP A 40 21.24 14.17 10.57
C TRP A 40 19.86 13.61 10.92
N ILE A 41 18.97 14.41 11.50
CA ILE A 41 17.61 14.00 11.82
C ILE A 41 16.82 13.67 10.55
N CYS A 42 16.82 14.56 9.56
CA CYS A 42 16.13 14.33 8.28
C CYS A 42 16.66 13.08 7.57
N THR A 43 17.99 12.91 7.56
CA THR A 43 18.64 11.73 6.96
C THR A 43 18.26 10.45 7.70
N GLY A 44 18.24 10.46 9.04
CA GLY A 44 17.83 9.33 9.85
C GLY A 44 16.38 8.91 9.62
N ILE A 45 15.47 9.88 9.52
CA ILE A 45 14.04 9.63 9.22
C ILE A 45 13.89 8.94 7.86
N ILE A 46 14.56 9.45 6.82
CA ILE A 46 14.47 8.85 5.48
C ILE A 46 15.08 7.44 5.48
N LEU A 47 16.24 7.27 6.11
CA LEU A 47 16.93 5.98 6.15
C LEU A 47 16.10 4.92 6.89
N PHE A 48 15.39 5.30 7.95
CA PHE A 48 14.41 4.45 8.62
C PHE A 48 13.30 3.98 7.66
N PHE A 49 12.73 4.88 6.85
CA PHE A 49 11.72 4.51 5.85
C PHE A 49 12.29 3.65 4.71
N VAL A 50 13.53 3.86 4.29
CA VAL A 50 14.23 2.99 3.31
C VAL A 50 14.38 1.57 3.86
N ILE A 51 14.75 1.42 5.13
CA ILE A 51 14.88 0.09 5.77
C ILE A 51 13.51 -0.60 5.86
N LEU A 52 12.44 0.16 6.19
CA LEU A 52 11.08 -0.38 6.21
C LEU A 52 10.62 -0.86 4.83
N ASP A 53 10.92 -0.10 3.76
CA ASP A 53 10.61 -0.51 2.39
C ASP A 53 11.38 -1.77 1.98
N ARG A 54 12.69 -1.81 2.26
CA ARG A 54 13.55 -2.98 2.02
C ARG A 54 13.09 -4.24 2.76
N SER A 55 12.50 -4.09 3.94
CA SER A 55 11.94 -5.22 4.70
C SER A 55 10.53 -5.63 4.25
N GLY A 56 9.92 -4.93 3.29
CA GLY A 56 8.55 -5.17 2.81
C GLY A 56 7.44 -4.62 3.72
N TRP A 57 7.82 -3.97 4.82
CA TRP A 57 6.92 -3.29 5.77
C TRP A 57 6.71 -1.82 5.39
N THR A 58 6.40 -1.56 4.12
CA THR A 58 6.01 -0.22 3.66
C THR A 58 4.81 0.31 4.45
N VAL A 59 4.75 1.63 4.64
CA VAL A 59 3.59 2.29 5.30
C VAL A 59 2.27 1.87 4.63
N ARG A 60 2.27 1.75 3.30
CA ARG A 60 1.11 1.27 2.54
C ARG A 60 0.70 -0.15 2.90
N THR A 61 1.65 -1.08 3.03
CA THR A 61 1.35 -2.46 3.40
C THR A 61 0.84 -2.55 4.83
N ILE A 62 1.40 -1.75 5.74
CA ILE A 62 0.91 -1.64 7.13
C ILE A 62 -0.53 -1.11 7.14
N CYS A 63 -0.81 0.03 6.49
CA CYS A 63 -2.16 0.60 6.41
C CYS A 63 -3.15 -0.36 5.75
N THR A 64 -2.75 -1.05 4.68
CA THR A 64 -3.61 -2.03 4.00
C THR A 64 -3.90 -3.21 4.91
N ARG A 65 -2.92 -3.71 5.66
CA ARG A 65 -3.12 -4.78 6.64
C ARG A 65 -4.06 -4.34 7.76
N ILE A 66 -3.83 -3.16 8.36
CA ILE A 66 -4.71 -2.59 9.39
C ILE A 66 -6.14 -2.46 8.85
N PHE A 67 -6.31 -1.88 7.66
CA PHE A 67 -7.63 -1.72 7.04
C PHE A 67 -8.28 -3.06 6.73
N SER A 68 -7.50 -4.07 6.30
CA SER A 68 -8.02 -5.41 6.04
C SER A 68 -8.47 -6.12 7.32
N ILE A 69 -7.76 -5.92 8.44
CA ILE A 69 -8.17 -6.43 9.75
C ILE A 69 -9.45 -5.74 10.21
N LEU A 70 -9.52 -4.40 10.10
CA LEU A 70 -10.71 -3.62 10.46
C LEU A 70 -11.94 -3.96 9.58
N ARG A 71 -11.72 -4.24 8.29
CA ARG A 71 -12.79 -4.61 7.34
C ARG A 71 -13.35 -6.01 7.62
N GLY A 72 -12.59 -6.87 8.30
CA GLY A 72 -12.97 -8.26 8.57
C GLY A 72 -12.87 -9.17 7.34
N ALA A 73 -13.06 -10.48 7.56
CA ALA A 73 -12.87 -11.52 6.54
C ALA A 73 -13.97 -11.59 5.46
N ILE A 74 -15.10 -10.88 5.64
CA ILE A 74 -16.29 -11.07 4.82
C ILE A 74 -16.34 -9.97 3.74
N ALA A 75 -16.00 -10.36 2.52
CA ALA A 75 -16.26 -9.57 1.32
C ALA A 75 -17.76 -9.64 0.96
N SER A 76 -18.62 -8.93 1.70
CA SER A 76 -20.06 -8.81 1.41
C SER A 76 -20.36 -8.15 0.06
N GLY A 77 -19.35 -7.67 -0.66
CA GLY A 77 -19.48 -6.82 -1.83
C GLY A 77 -19.34 -7.46 -3.21
N ARG A 78 -19.23 -8.79 -3.37
CA ARG A 78 -19.32 -9.37 -4.74
C ARG A 78 -20.78 -9.26 -5.21
N PRO A 79 -21.06 -8.51 -6.29
CA PRO A 79 -22.42 -8.29 -6.78
C PRO A 79 -23.11 -9.63 -7.07
N TRP A 80 -24.42 -9.70 -6.86
CA TRP A 80 -25.21 -10.93 -7.03
C TRP A 80 -25.04 -11.56 -8.44
N TRP A 81 -24.91 -10.72 -9.48
CA TRP A 81 -24.68 -11.16 -10.85
C TRP A 81 -23.33 -11.86 -11.04
N TYR A 82 -22.28 -11.42 -10.32
CA TYR A 82 -20.96 -12.04 -10.42
C TYR A 82 -20.99 -13.46 -9.83
N ARG A 83 -21.70 -13.66 -8.72
CA ARG A 83 -21.88 -14.99 -8.12
C ARG A 83 -22.63 -15.93 -9.05
N HIS A 84 -23.73 -15.44 -9.64
CA HIS A 84 -24.60 -16.24 -10.51
C HIS A 84 -23.90 -16.82 -11.75
N HIS A 85 -22.85 -16.17 -12.25
CA HIS A 85 -22.15 -16.61 -13.47
C HIS A 85 -20.88 -17.44 -13.22
N THR A 86 -20.26 -17.34 -12.05
CA THR A 86 -18.95 -17.98 -11.79
C THR A 86 -18.96 -19.03 -10.70
N GLU A 87 -19.94 -18.99 -9.79
CA GLU A 87 -20.12 -19.99 -8.76
C GLU A 87 -21.16 -21.00 -9.28
N SER A 88 -20.86 -22.30 -9.24
CA SER A 88 -21.89 -23.31 -9.48
C SER A 88 -23.03 -23.11 -8.47
N PRO A 89 -24.29 -23.39 -8.83
CA PRO A 89 -25.41 -23.32 -7.88
C PRO A 89 -24.99 -24.02 -6.59
N ARG A 90 -25.00 -23.27 -5.48
CA ARG A 90 -24.68 -23.84 -4.18
C ARG A 90 -25.84 -24.76 -3.82
N ASP A 91 -25.59 -26.06 -3.73
CA ASP A 91 -26.61 -27.00 -3.28
C ASP A 91 -26.90 -26.73 -1.80
N TRP A 92 -28.03 -26.07 -1.55
CA TRP A 92 -28.55 -25.78 -0.21
C TRP A 92 -29.23 -26.99 0.43
N THR A 93 -29.05 -28.18 -0.14
CA THR A 93 -29.74 -29.40 0.30
C THR A 93 -29.24 -29.90 1.64
N GLY A 94 -28.07 -29.47 2.12
CA GLY A 94 -27.56 -29.84 3.46
C GLY A 94 -27.41 -31.35 3.66
N LEU A 95 -27.29 -32.10 2.56
CA LEU A 95 -27.04 -33.53 2.54
C LEU A 95 -25.58 -33.73 2.17
N ASP A 96 -24.72 -33.78 3.20
CA ASP A 96 -23.42 -34.46 3.13
C ASP A 96 -23.62 -35.96 3.35
#